data_AF-A0A6I9Y8B5-F1
#
_entry.id   AF-A0A6I9Y8B5-F1
#
_cell.length_a   1.000
_cell.length_b   1.000
_cell.length_c   1.000
_cell.angle_alpha   90.00
_cell.angle_beta   90.00
_cell.angle_gamma   90.00
#
_symmetry.space_group_name_H-M   'P 1'
#
loop_
_entity.id
_entity.type
_entity.pdbx_description
1 polymer ?
#
loop_
_entity_poly.entity_id
_entity_poly.type
_entity_poly.pdbx_seq_one_letter_code
_entity_poly.pdbx_strand_id
1 'polypeptide(L)'
;MLQCKRVVNEILGTVDFVAPNERVVFRTCEREKDHVVFQMGTADAERALAVAKLVEDDVAGIDVNMGCPKEYSTKGGMGAALLSDPDRIESVSM
;
A
#
# COMPACT_ATOMS: atom_id res chain seq x y z
N MET A 1 -3.28 4.47 -4.48
CA MET A 1 -2.75 4.97 -3.20
C MET A 1 -2.10 6.34 -3.31
N LEU A 2 -1.06 6.57 -4.14
CA LEU A 2 -0.40 7.89 -4.22
C LEU A 2 -1.33 9.09 -4.54
N GLN A 3 -2.43 8.85 -5.25
CA GLN A 3 -3.42 9.88 -5.58
C GLN A 3 -4.55 9.99 -4.54
N CYS A 4 -4.53 9.15 -3.51
CA CYS A 4 -5.59 9.09 -2.52
C CYS A 4 -5.41 10.16 -1.45
N LYS A 5 -6.53 10.58 -0.85
CA LYS A 5 -6.57 11.41 0.35
C LYS A 5 -7.13 10.61 1.51
N ARG A 6 -6.53 10.78 2.69
CA ARG A 6 -7.07 10.25 3.96
C ARG A 6 -8.26 11.09 4.39
N VAL A 7 -9.41 10.45 4.62
CA VAL A 7 -10.68 11.08 5.00
C VAL A 7 -11.25 10.34 6.20
N VAL A 8 -11.53 11.07 7.29
CA VAL A 8 -12.28 10.50 8.42
C VAL A 8 -13.77 10.47 8.04
N ASN A 9 -14.38 9.30 8.12
CA ASN A 9 -15.77 9.07 7.79
C ASN A 9 -16.59 8.84 9.07
N GLU A 10 -17.09 9.94 9.64
CA GLU A 10 -17.86 9.93 10.89
C GLU A 10 -19.16 9.12 10.83
N ILE A 11 -19.77 9.02 9.64
CA ILE A 11 -21.02 8.27 9.45
C ILE A 11 -20.81 6.77 9.67
N LEU A 12 -19.64 6.26 9.26
CA LEU A 12 -19.30 4.85 9.35
C LEU A 12 -18.34 4.54 10.50
N GLY A 13 -17.73 5.55 11.12
CA GLY A 13 -16.65 5.38 12.09
C GLY A 13 -15.39 4.77 11.46
N THR A 14 -15.06 5.17 10.24
CA THR A 14 -13.93 4.63 9.46
C THR A 14 -12.94 5.70 9.02
N VAL A 15 -11.75 5.26 8.60
CA VAL A 15 -10.80 6.08 7.83
C VAL A 15 -10.76 5.55 6.41
N ASP A 16 -11.01 6.44 5.45
CA ASP A 16 -11.12 6.13 4.03
C ASP A 16 -9.99 6.79 3.24
N PHE A 17 -9.36 6.02 2.35
CA PHE A 17 -8.36 6.50 1.40
C PHE A 17 -9.01 6.64 0.03
N VAL A 18 -9.39 7.86 -0.31
CA VAL A 18 -10.28 8.17 -1.44
C VAL A 18 -9.48 8.71 -2.62
N ALA A 19 -9.63 8.09 -3.79
CA ALA A 19 -9.01 8.54 -5.04
C ALA A 19 -9.71 9.78 -5.63
N PRO A 20 -9.13 10.50 -6.62
CA PRO A 20 -9.72 11.71 -7.19
C PRO A 20 -11.08 11.52 -7.85
N ASN A 21 -11.40 10.29 -8.26
CA ASN A 21 -12.70 9.91 -8.81
C ASN A 21 -13.70 9.47 -7.72
N GLU A 22 -13.49 9.88 -6.47
CA GLU A 22 -14.33 9.60 -5.30
C GLU A 22 -14.41 8.13 -4.88
N ARG A 23 -13.67 7.24 -5.56
CA ARG A 23 -13.62 5.82 -5.19
C ARG A 23 -12.77 5.62 -3.94
N VAL A 24 -13.35 4.94 -2.95
CA VAL A 24 -12.61 4.42 -1.78
C VAL A 24 -11.70 3.28 -2.24
N VAL A 25 -10.38 3.46 -2.08
CA VAL A 25 -9.36 2.48 -2.50
C VAL A 25 -8.96 1.58 -1.33
N PHE A 26 -8.89 2.15 -0.13
CA PHE A 26 -8.67 1.43 1.12
C PHE A 26 -9.54 2.05 2.20
N ARG A 27 -10.06 1.23 3.10
CA ARG A 27 -10.88 1.63 4.24
C ARG A 27 -10.47 0.77 5.42
N THR A 28 -10.30 1.41 6.58
CA THR A 28 -9.98 0.75 7.85
C THR A 28 -10.81 1.33 8.99
N CYS A 29 -10.78 0.69 10.15
CA CYS A 29 -11.49 1.13 11.34
C CYS A 29 -10.66 0.88 12.61
N GLU A 30 -11.05 1.54 13.71
CA GLU A 30 -10.34 1.44 14.99
C GLU A 30 -10.16 -0.01 15.47
N ARG A 31 -11.17 -0.87 15.23
CA ARG A 31 -11.15 -2.26 15.68
C ARG A 31 -10.01 -3.11 15.09
N GLU A 32 -9.57 -2.80 13.88
CA GLU A 32 -8.52 -3.56 13.20
C GLU A 32 -7.18 -2.83 13.15
N LYS A 33 -7.11 -1.58 13.61
CA LYS A 33 -5.94 -0.70 13.51
C LYS A 33 -4.66 -1.36 14.02
N ASP A 34 -4.72 -2.03 15.18
CA ASP A 34 -3.57 -2.69 15.81
C ASP A 34 -3.25 -4.08 15.22
N HIS A 35 -3.96 -4.51 14.17
CA HIS A 35 -3.82 -5.82 13.56
C HIS A 35 -3.69 -5.80 12.03
N VAL A 36 -4.16 -4.75 11.37
CA VAL A 36 -4.22 -4.69 9.90
C VAL A 36 -2.84 -4.40 9.33
N VAL A 37 -2.38 -5.26 8.42
CA VAL A 37 -1.15 -5.07 7.66
C VAL A 37 -1.52 -4.62 6.25
N PHE A 38 -1.02 -3.46 5.83
CA PHE A 38 -1.27 -2.90 4.51
C PHE A 38 -0.27 -3.44 3.50
N GLN A 39 -0.71 -4.35 2.63
CA GLN A 39 0.09 -4.84 1.53
C GLN A 39 0.00 -3.91 0.31
N MET A 40 1.15 -3.53 -0.25
CA MET A 40 1.26 -2.78 -1.50
C MET A 40 2.04 -3.52 -2.57
N GLY A 41 1.74 -3.23 -3.85
CA GLY A 41 2.60 -3.57 -4.97
C GLY A 41 3.42 -2.35 -5.37
N THR A 42 4.75 -2.47 -5.33
CA THR A 42 5.67 -1.40 -5.72
C THR A 42 6.99 -2.00 -6.26
N ALA A 43 7.69 -1.24 -7.08
CA ALA A 43 9.04 -1.51 -7.57
C ALA A 43 9.93 -0.26 -7.47
N ASP A 44 9.46 0.73 -6.71
CA ASP A 44 10.03 2.06 -6.58
C ASP A 44 9.97 2.46 -5.10
N ALA A 45 11.14 2.75 -4.52
CA ALA A 45 11.32 3.00 -3.10
C ALA A 45 10.64 4.29 -2.63
N GLU A 46 10.78 5.37 -3.40
CA GLU A 46 10.20 6.67 -3.05
C GLU A 46 8.68 6.61 -3.04
N ARG A 47 8.09 5.91 -4.02
CA ARG A 47 6.65 5.67 -4.10
C ARG A 47 6.18 4.77 -2.96
N ALA A 48 6.95 3.74 -2.60
CA ALA A 48 6.64 2.88 -1.47
C ALA A 48 6.56 3.69 -0.17
N LEU A 49 7.59 4.50 0.10
CA LEU A 49 7.67 5.37 1.27
C LEU A 49 6.53 6.39 1.33
N ALA A 50 6.20 7.02 0.21
CA ALA A 50 5.11 7.99 0.13
C ALA A 50 3.75 7.34 0.44
N VAL A 51 3.52 6.09 0.02
CA VAL A 51 2.30 5.35 0.36
C VAL A 51 2.31 4.86 1.81
N ALA A 52 3.45 4.41 2.32
CA ALA A 52 3.59 3.98 3.72
C ALA A 52 3.25 5.14 4.66
N LYS A 53 3.87 6.31 4.47
CA LYS A 53 3.59 7.53 5.26
C LYS A 53 2.13 7.99 5.17
N LEU A 54 1.45 7.71 4.07
CA LEU A 54 0.04 8.06 3.92
C LEU A 54 -0.85 7.22 4.86
N VAL A 55 -0.49 5.96 5.13
CA VAL A 55 -1.33 4.99 5.85
C VAL A 55 -0.81 4.61 7.23
N GLU A 56 0.44 4.96 7.59
CA GLU A 56 1.14 4.47 8.79
C GLU A 56 0.41 4.72 10.11
N ASP A 57 -0.37 5.80 10.20
CA ASP A 57 -1.15 6.13 11.40
C ASP A 57 -2.42 5.29 11.58
N ASP A 58 -2.81 4.50 10.58
CA ASP A 58 -4.08 3.78 10.50
C ASP A 58 -3.93 2.25 10.36
N VAL A 59 -2.68 1.74 10.38
CA VAL A 59 -2.36 0.33 10.17
C VAL A 59 -1.25 -0.14 11.11
N ALA A 60 -1.21 -1.44 11.42
CA ALA A 60 -0.21 -2.05 12.31
C ALA A 60 1.10 -2.40 11.62
N GLY A 61 1.10 -2.49 10.29
CA GLY A 61 2.27 -2.85 9.53
C GLY A 61 2.13 -2.58 8.03
N ILE A 62 3.28 -2.54 7.36
CA ILE A 62 3.39 -2.35 5.92
C ILE A 62 4.03 -3.61 5.33
N ASP A 63 3.47 -4.11 4.23
CA ASP A 63 3.98 -5.28 3.50
C ASP A 63 4.15 -4.97 2.01
N VAL A 64 5.20 -5.52 1.41
CA VAL A 64 5.46 -5.40 -0.04
C VAL A 64 5.22 -6.74 -0.70
N ASN A 65 4.29 -6.78 -1.66
CA ASN A 65 4.03 -7.99 -2.41
C ASN A 65 5.19 -8.29 -3.37
N MET A 66 5.94 -9.35 -3.09
CA MET A 66 7.02 -9.88 -3.93
C MET A 66 6.64 -11.20 -4.61
N GLY A 67 5.38 -11.62 -4.58
CA GLY A 67 4.95 -12.96 -5.01
C GLY A 67 3.99 -13.00 -6.19
N CYS A 68 3.36 -11.88 -6.56
CA CYS A 68 2.30 -11.87 -7.57
C CYS A 68 2.85 -12.19 -8.98
N PRO A 69 2.41 -13.26 -9.65
CA PRO A 69 2.92 -13.65 -10.97
C PRO A 69 2.16 -12.99 -12.13
N LYS A 70 1.09 -12.21 -11.86
CA LYS A 70 0.22 -11.66 -12.90
C LYS A 70 0.96 -10.63 -13.75
N GLU A 71 0.71 -10.65 -15.07
CA GLU A 71 1.44 -9.81 -16.04
C GLU A 71 1.40 -8.31 -15.72
N TYR A 72 0.29 -7.77 -15.22
CA TYR A 72 0.21 -6.35 -14.88
C TYR A 72 1.17 -5.98 -13.74
N SER A 73 1.51 -6.94 -12.87
CA SER A 73 2.48 -6.76 -11.78
C SER A 73 3.89 -6.90 -12.31
N THR A 74 4.17 -8.01 -13.01
CA THR A 74 5.52 -8.36 -13.45
C THR A 74 6.05 -7.42 -14.54
N LYS A 75 5.21 -6.94 -15.48
CA LYS A 75 5.61 -5.92 -16.46
C LYS A 75 5.97 -4.58 -15.80
N GLY A 76 5.40 -4.28 -14.63
CA GLY A 76 5.74 -3.11 -13.84
C GLY A 76 6.97 -3.32 -12.93
N GLY A 77 7.63 -4.48 -12.99
CA GLY A 77 8.75 -4.82 -12.11
C GLY A 77 8.36 -5.14 -10.67
N MET A 78 7.06 -5.34 -10.39
CA MET A 78 6.51 -5.62 -9.05
C MET A 78 6.17 -7.10 -8.89
N GLY A 79 5.85 -7.53 -7.67
CA GLY A 79 5.42 -8.92 -7.42
C GLY A 79 6.57 -9.89 -7.66
N ALA A 80 6.29 -11.03 -8.30
CA ALA A 80 7.30 -12.08 -8.52
C ALA A 80 8.53 -11.61 -9.32
N ALA A 81 8.42 -10.52 -10.09
CA ALA A 81 9.56 -9.94 -10.80
C ALA A 81 10.64 -9.36 -9.86
N LEU A 82 10.27 -8.98 -8.63
CA LEU A 82 11.23 -8.52 -7.63
C LEU A 82 12.18 -9.64 -7.19
N LEU A 83 11.71 -10.90 -7.19
CA LEU A 83 12.51 -12.04 -6.71
C LEU A 83 13.77 -12.30 -7.53
N SER A 84 13.84 -11.77 -8.76
CA SER A 84 15.04 -11.83 -9.60
C SER A 84 15.98 -10.62 -9.45
N ASP A 85 15.62 -9.62 -8.64
CA ASP A 85 16.36 -8.37 -8.45
C ASP A 85 16.51 -8.06 -6.94
N PRO A 86 17.46 -8.71 -6.23
CA PRO A 86 17.68 -8.51 -4.81
C PRO A 86 18.02 -7.07 -4.41
N ASP A 87 18.78 -6.35 -5.26
CA ASP A 87 19.14 -4.95 -5.00
C ASP A 87 17.89 -4.07 -4.99
N ARG A 88 16.93 -4.35 -5.88
CA ARG A 88 15.64 -3.65 -5.86
C ARG A 88 14.80 -4.03 -4.63
N ILE A 89 14.79 -5.29 -4.22
CA ILE A 89 14.14 -5.71 -2.97
C ILE A 89 14.69 -4.91 -1.80
N GLU A 90 16.02 -4.82 -1.70
CA GLU A 90 16.71 -4.04 -0.67
C GLU A 90 16.25 -2.58 -0.71
N SER A 91 16.20 -1.98 -1.90
CA SER A 91 15.81 -0.57 -2.07
C SER A 91 14.37 -0.25 -1.64
N VAL A 92 13.41 -1.17 -1.82
CA VAL A 92 12.00 -0.95 -1.48
C VAL A 92 11.63 -1.38 -0.06
N SER A 93 12.55 -2.03 0.65
CA SER A 93 12.32 -2.59 1.99
C SER A 93 13.04 -1.82 3.10
N MET A 94 14.00 -0.95 2.77
CA MET A 94 14.74 -0.06 3.68
C MET A 94 14.28 1.39 3.57
#